data_AF-A0A948AJZ0-F1
#
_entry.id   AF-A0A948AJZ0-F1
#
_cell.length_a   1.000
_cell.length_b   1.000
_cell.length_c   1.000
_cell.angle_alpha   90.00
_cell.angle_beta   90.00
_cell.angle_gamma   90.00
#
_symmetry.space_group_name_H-M   'P 1'
#
loop_
_entity.id
_entity.type
_entity.pdbx_description
1 polymer ?
#
loop_
_entity_poly.entity_id
_entity_poly.type
_entity_poly.pdbx_seq_one_letter_code
_entity_poly.pdbx_strand_id
1 'polypeptide(L)'
;NHLAKALDRAVNEHFGTVGRSFVAHVAKDMDATAKRLQRAISGLLEDLSPDAGGQVRRVAARFAVVGEALEIATDAGITGWEPGDGRHAIRRCFDAWLDRYGLGNREDQQILEQAEDWFGAHAWSRFIDWEDAKDQNREPDVKNCAGYRKREGDGSLTWLVSPGVFVKEIAEGFDRSAAADTLAKAGMLVKANDGIATSAHKTPDMSKHARRFYKFVRAQRVEGGGGQSEQRTDQA
;
A
#
# COMPACT_ATOMS: atom_id res chain seq x y z
N ASN A 1 17.46 32.03 17.61
CA ASN A 1 18.73 31.99 16.86
C ASN A 1 20.01 31.86 17.72
N HIS A 2 19.96 32.13 19.04
CA HIS A 2 21.12 31.97 19.93
C HIS A 2 21.49 30.49 20.21
N LEU A 3 20.47 29.62 20.36
CA LEU A 3 20.66 28.19 20.63
C LEU A 3 21.34 27.44 19.47
N ALA A 4 20.93 27.71 18.23
CA ALA A 4 21.53 27.11 17.04
C ALA A 4 23.03 27.45 16.91
N LYS A 5 23.40 28.73 17.10
CA LYS A 5 24.80 29.17 17.07
C LYS A 5 25.64 28.57 18.21
N ALA A 6 25.06 28.42 19.40
CA ALA A 6 25.72 27.79 20.53
C ALA A 6 25.96 26.29 20.27
N LEU A 7 24.98 25.60 19.67
CA LEU A 7 25.10 24.20 19.28
C LEU A 7 26.17 24.01 18.20
N ASP A 8 26.17 24.84 17.16
CA ASP A 8 27.17 24.79 16.09
C ASP A 8 28.60 24.97 16.62
N ARG A 9 28.82 25.90 17.56
CA ARG A 9 30.12 26.08 18.20
C ARG A 9 30.52 24.84 19.01
N ALA A 10 29.62 24.35 19.87
CA ALA A 10 29.89 23.21 20.74
C ALA A 10 30.20 21.93 19.94
N VAL A 11 29.51 21.67 18.84
CA VAL A 11 29.75 20.49 17.98
C VAL A 11 31.11 20.56 17.28
N ASN A 12 31.58 21.76 16.90
CA ASN A 12 32.92 21.94 16.32
C ASN A 12 34.05 21.80 17.34
N GLU A 13 33.81 22.14 18.60
CA GLU A 13 34.79 22.04 19.68
C GLU A 13 34.81 20.64 20.34
N HIS A 14 33.68 19.92 20.28
CA HIS A 14 33.49 18.63 20.94
C HIS A 14 32.83 17.59 20.02
N PHE A 15 33.64 16.87 19.24
CA PHE A 15 33.18 15.79 18.34
C PHE A 15 33.93 14.48 18.56
N GLY A 16 33.32 13.35 18.17
CA GLY A 16 33.96 12.04 18.11
C GLY A 16 34.07 11.24 19.42
N THR A 17 33.93 11.89 20.59
CA THR A 17 34.04 11.21 21.90
C THR A 17 32.82 10.34 22.23
N VAL A 18 31.62 10.88 22.02
CA VAL A 18 30.33 10.25 22.37
C VAL A 18 30.12 8.93 21.61
N GLY A 19 30.35 8.94 20.30
CA GLY A 19 30.16 7.76 19.45
C GLY A 19 31.09 6.61 19.81
N ARG A 20 32.35 6.89 20.14
CA ARG A 20 33.30 5.86 20.58
C ARG A 20 32.89 5.24 21.92
N SER A 21 32.42 6.06 22.86
CA SER A 21 31.93 5.57 24.16
C SER A 21 30.69 4.69 24.00
N PHE A 22 29.75 5.08 23.14
CA PHE A 22 28.57 4.28 22.83
C PHE A 22 28.95 2.93 22.19
N VAL A 23 29.83 2.93 21.18
CA VAL A 23 30.30 1.69 20.55
C VAL A 23 31.01 0.79 21.56
N ALA A 24 31.86 1.35 22.42
CA ALA A 24 32.53 0.59 23.47
C ALA A 24 31.56 0.00 24.49
N HIS A 25 30.45 0.70 24.81
CA HIS A 25 29.40 0.17 25.67
C HIS A 25 28.67 -1.01 25.01
N VAL A 26 28.23 -0.85 23.76
CA VAL A 26 27.52 -1.89 23.00
C VAL A 26 28.40 -3.13 22.78
N ALA A 27 29.70 -2.94 22.53
CA ALA A 27 30.64 -4.02 22.30
C ALA A 27 30.87 -4.93 23.52
N LYS A 28 30.50 -4.49 24.73
CA LYS A 28 30.62 -5.33 25.95
C LYS A 28 29.66 -6.52 25.93
N ASP A 29 28.47 -6.34 25.38
CA ASP A 29 27.46 -7.39 25.27
C ASP A 29 26.55 -7.14 24.06
N MET A 30 27.05 -7.54 22.89
CA MET A 30 26.35 -7.37 21.62
C MET A 30 25.07 -8.22 21.54
N ASP A 31 25.06 -9.39 22.19
CA ASP A 31 23.91 -10.29 22.16
C ASP A 31 22.76 -9.74 23.00
N ALA A 32 23.04 -9.26 24.21
CA ALA A 32 22.03 -8.59 25.04
C ALA A 32 21.52 -7.31 24.35
N THR A 33 22.40 -6.55 23.70
CA THR A 33 22.01 -5.36 22.93
C THR A 33 21.09 -5.73 21.76
N ALA A 34 21.45 -6.75 20.97
CA ALA A 34 20.62 -7.22 19.87
C ALA A 34 19.24 -7.68 20.36
N LYS A 35 19.17 -8.41 21.48
CA LYS A 35 17.90 -8.82 22.11
C LYS A 35 17.07 -7.63 22.60
N ARG A 36 17.68 -6.57 23.13
CA ARG A 36 16.96 -5.33 23.49
C ARG A 36 16.37 -4.66 22.25
N LEU A 37 17.18 -4.50 21.19
CA LEU A 37 16.72 -3.91 19.93
C LEU A 37 15.56 -4.71 19.31
N GLN A 38 15.68 -6.04 19.28
CA GLN A 38 14.61 -6.91 18.78
C GLN A 38 13.32 -6.76 19.59
N ARG A 39 13.40 -6.73 20.93
CA ARG A 39 12.23 -6.48 21.79
C ARG A 39 11.60 -5.11 21.53
N ALA A 40 12.41 -4.07 21.36
CA ALA A 40 11.90 -2.73 21.05
C ALA A 40 11.20 -2.68 19.68
N ILE A 41 11.78 -3.33 18.66
CA ILE A 41 11.16 -3.45 17.34
C ILE A 41 9.84 -4.20 17.44
N SER A 42 9.83 -5.38 18.05
CA SER A 42 8.60 -6.18 18.19
C SER A 42 7.51 -5.42 18.94
N GLY A 43 7.86 -4.79 20.06
CA GLY A 43 6.89 -4.02 20.85
C GLY A 43 6.26 -2.87 20.05
N LEU A 44 7.04 -2.11 19.29
CA LEU A 44 6.46 -1.05 18.46
C LEU A 44 5.67 -1.60 17.27
N LEU A 45 6.03 -2.76 16.71
CA LEU A 45 5.28 -3.38 15.62
C LEU A 45 3.94 -3.98 16.08
N GLU A 46 3.88 -4.47 17.32
CA GLU A 46 2.67 -4.96 17.98
C GLU A 46 1.68 -3.81 18.29
N ASP A 47 2.19 -2.61 18.59
CA ASP A 47 1.40 -1.39 18.78
C ASP A 47 0.72 -0.88 17.50
N LEU A 48 1.14 -1.34 16.31
CA LEU A 48 0.58 -0.86 15.05
C LEU A 48 -0.78 -1.48 14.75
N SER A 49 -1.64 -0.68 14.10
CA SER A 49 -2.89 -1.19 13.53
C SER A 49 -2.61 -2.40 12.60
N PRO A 50 -3.48 -3.43 12.58
CA PRO A 50 -3.42 -4.51 11.59
C PRO A 50 -3.31 -4.00 10.15
N ASP A 51 -3.97 -2.87 9.86
CA ASP A 51 -4.03 -2.22 8.54
C ASP A 51 -2.74 -1.47 8.16
N ALA A 52 -1.75 -1.40 9.06
CA ALA A 52 -0.47 -0.76 8.76
C ALA A 52 0.26 -1.51 7.64
N GLY A 53 0.42 -0.82 6.50
CA GLY A 53 1.12 -1.32 5.33
C GLY A 53 2.60 -1.59 5.59
N GLY A 54 3.23 -2.37 4.71
CA GLY A 54 4.62 -2.78 4.86
C GLY A 54 5.61 -1.61 4.97
N GLN A 55 5.32 -0.48 4.33
CA GLN A 55 6.13 0.73 4.47
C GLN A 55 6.09 1.28 5.90
N VAL A 56 4.91 1.37 6.52
CA VAL A 56 4.75 1.86 7.89
C VAL A 56 5.48 0.95 8.86
N ARG A 57 5.33 -0.38 8.71
CA ARG A 57 6.05 -1.36 9.54
C ARG A 57 7.57 -1.21 9.44
N ARG A 58 8.11 -1.02 8.23
CA ARG A 58 9.56 -0.77 8.03
C ARG A 58 10.02 0.53 8.67
N VAL A 59 9.20 1.57 8.62
CA VAL A 59 9.51 2.86 9.24
C VAL A 59 9.47 2.73 10.76
N ALA A 60 8.41 2.16 11.33
CA ALA A 60 8.28 1.88 12.75
C ALA A 60 9.50 1.13 13.29
N ALA A 61 9.94 0.05 12.63
CA ALA A 61 11.13 -0.69 13.06
C ALA A 61 12.39 0.18 13.17
N ARG A 62 12.60 1.14 12.25
CA ARG A 62 13.73 2.07 12.32
C ARG A 62 13.60 3.07 13.46
N PHE A 63 12.39 3.59 13.69
CA PHE A 63 12.12 4.45 14.86
C PHE A 63 12.35 3.69 16.17
N ALA A 64 11.91 2.45 16.28
CA ALA A 64 12.17 1.61 17.47
C ALA A 64 13.67 1.43 17.74
N VAL A 65 14.48 1.18 16.70
CA VAL A 65 15.94 1.07 16.83
C VAL A 65 16.55 2.37 17.36
N VAL A 66 16.14 3.52 16.83
CA VAL A 66 16.67 4.82 17.28
C VAL A 66 16.26 5.11 18.73
N GLY A 67 15.00 4.84 19.09
CA GLY A 67 14.51 5.01 20.45
C GLY A 67 15.27 4.14 21.45
N GLU A 68 15.45 2.86 21.15
CA GLU A 68 16.19 1.94 22.03
C GLU A 68 17.68 2.25 22.10
N ALA A 69 18.29 2.75 21.01
CA ALA A 69 19.67 3.21 21.03
C ALA A 69 19.86 4.41 21.98
N LEU A 70 18.88 5.31 22.07
CA LEU A 70 18.89 6.42 23.04
C LEU A 70 18.75 5.91 24.48
N GLU A 71 17.93 4.89 24.72
CA GLU A 71 17.83 4.25 26.04
C GLU A 71 19.15 3.58 26.44
N ILE A 72 19.80 2.84 25.53
CA ILE A 72 21.11 2.23 25.79
C ILE A 72 22.18 3.30 26.07
N ALA A 73 22.16 4.41 25.32
CA ALA A 73 23.07 5.53 25.57
C ALA A 73 22.79 6.20 26.92
N THR A 74 21.53 6.24 27.35
CA THR A 74 21.12 6.76 28.66
C THR A 74 21.61 5.86 29.79
N ASP A 75 21.44 4.54 29.68
CA ASP A 75 21.96 3.55 30.62
C ASP A 75 23.49 3.61 30.74
N ALA A 76 24.17 3.99 29.64
CA ALA A 76 25.61 4.21 29.60
C ALA A 76 26.06 5.56 30.21
N GLY A 77 25.13 6.40 30.66
CA GLY A 77 25.41 7.74 31.21
C GLY A 77 25.84 8.76 30.16
N ILE A 78 25.53 8.52 28.88
CA ILE A 78 26.03 9.33 27.75
C ILE A 78 25.10 10.52 27.45
N THR A 79 23.80 10.32 27.52
CA THR A 79 22.79 11.33 27.13
C THR A 79 22.52 12.34 28.24
N GLY A 80 22.61 11.90 29.50
CA GLY A 80 22.14 12.65 30.67
C GLY A 80 20.61 12.79 30.72
N TRP A 81 19.86 11.98 29.97
CA TRP A 81 18.40 11.99 29.97
C TRP A 81 17.86 11.09 31.08
N GLU A 82 16.60 11.28 31.46
CA GLU A 82 15.93 10.33 32.35
C GLU A 82 15.55 9.05 31.58
N PRO A 83 15.55 7.88 32.24
CA PRO A 83 15.10 6.64 31.60
C PRO A 83 13.72 6.78 30.97
N GLY A 84 13.58 6.42 29.69
CA GLY A 84 12.34 6.50 28.91
C GLY A 84 12.17 7.76 28.06
N ASP A 85 12.91 8.85 28.33
CA ASP A 85 12.80 10.09 27.55
C ASP A 85 13.20 9.89 26.08
N GLY A 86 14.24 9.08 25.84
CA GLY A 86 14.72 8.71 24.51
C GLY A 86 13.63 8.08 23.67
N ARG A 87 12.99 7.05 24.22
CA ARG A 87 11.91 6.33 23.59
C ARG A 87 10.67 7.21 23.38
N HIS A 88 10.29 8.03 24.36
CA HIS A 88 9.14 8.94 24.23
C HIS A 88 9.34 10.01 23.15
N ALA A 89 10.52 10.61 23.07
CA ALA A 89 10.83 11.62 22.05
C ALA A 89 10.75 11.01 20.64
N ILE A 90 11.32 9.83 20.46
CA ILE A 90 11.29 9.14 19.16
C ILE A 90 9.89 8.64 18.82
N ARG A 91 9.08 8.20 19.80
CA ARG A 91 7.66 7.86 19.60
C ARG A 91 6.86 9.06 19.10
N ARG A 92 7.05 10.25 19.68
CA ARG A 92 6.39 11.49 19.20
C ARG A 92 6.74 11.80 17.74
N CYS A 93 8.01 11.63 17.35
CA CYS A 93 8.43 11.81 15.97
C CYS A 93 7.80 10.77 15.02
N PHE A 94 7.67 9.51 15.47
CA PHE A 94 6.99 8.47 14.73
C PHE A 94 5.50 8.78 14.56
N ASP A 95 4.80 9.18 15.62
CA ASP A 95 3.38 9.51 15.57
C ASP A 95 3.11 10.71 14.63
N ALA A 96 3.96 11.75 14.67
CA ALA A 96 3.88 12.88 13.75
C ALA A 96 4.19 12.50 12.29
N TRP A 97 5.11 11.55 12.08
CA TRP A 97 5.34 10.97 10.77
C TRP A 97 4.11 10.19 10.30
N LEU A 98 3.51 9.38 11.18
CA LEU A 98 2.34 8.57 10.87
C LEU A 98 1.12 9.44 10.52
N ASP A 99 0.91 10.54 11.25
CA ASP A 99 -0.14 11.53 10.95
C ASP A 99 0.02 12.13 9.55
N ARG A 100 1.27 12.43 9.14
CA ARG A 100 1.57 13.02 7.83
C ARG A 100 1.42 12.04 6.66
N TYR A 101 1.86 10.79 6.83
CA TYR A 101 1.97 9.83 5.73
C TYR A 101 0.88 8.75 5.75
N GLY A 102 0.14 8.61 6.85
CA GLY A 102 -0.92 7.63 7.04
C GLY A 102 -0.42 6.19 7.16
N LEU A 103 -1.37 5.26 7.27
CA LEU A 103 -1.11 3.83 7.50
C LEU A 103 -0.66 3.05 6.23
N GLY A 104 -0.34 3.73 5.12
CA GLY A 104 -0.21 3.10 3.80
C GLY A 104 -1.52 3.07 3.01
N ASN A 105 -2.64 3.45 3.63
CA ASN A 105 -3.94 3.58 2.98
C ASN A 105 -3.96 4.70 1.92
N ARG A 106 -3.06 5.70 1.97
CA ARG A 106 -3.12 6.85 1.06
C ARG A 106 -2.87 6.48 -0.41
N GLU A 107 -1.89 5.63 -0.68
CA GLU A 107 -1.64 5.14 -2.05
C GLU A 107 -2.83 4.29 -2.52
N ASP A 108 -3.32 3.40 -1.66
CA ASP A 108 -4.50 2.59 -1.95
C ASP A 108 -5.75 3.45 -2.22
N GLN A 109 -5.99 4.48 -1.41
CA GLN A 109 -7.07 5.46 -1.63
C GLN A 109 -6.91 6.17 -2.97
N GLN A 110 -5.70 6.62 -3.30
CA GLN A 110 -5.45 7.30 -4.58
C GLN A 110 -5.69 6.39 -5.78
N ILE A 111 -5.29 5.11 -5.69
CA ILE A 111 -5.59 4.10 -6.72
C ILE A 111 -7.10 3.93 -6.89
N LEU A 112 -7.83 3.85 -5.77
CA LEU A 112 -9.29 3.69 -5.79
C LEU A 112 -9.98 4.92 -6.38
N GLU A 113 -9.65 6.11 -5.89
CA GLU A 113 -10.16 7.39 -6.38
C GLU A 113 -9.90 7.55 -7.88
N GLN A 114 -8.67 7.27 -8.34
CA GLN A 114 -8.32 7.38 -9.75
C GLN A 114 -9.11 6.39 -10.63
N ALA A 115 -9.31 5.15 -10.16
CA ALA A 115 -10.12 4.19 -10.90
C ALA A 115 -11.59 4.61 -10.95
N GLU A 116 -12.14 5.08 -9.82
CA GLU A 116 -13.52 5.57 -9.73
C GLU A 116 -13.77 6.77 -10.64
N ASP A 117 -12.85 7.74 -10.65
CA ASP A 117 -12.90 8.91 -11.52
C ASP A 117 -12.83 8.50 -13.01
N TRP A 118 -11.91 7.59 -13.34
CA TRP A 118 -11.78 7.07 -14.71
C TRP A 118 -13.06 6.39 -15.18
N PHE A 119 -13.65 5.51 -14.36
CA PHE A 119 -14.92 4.86 -14.70
C PHE A 119 -16.08 5.86 -14.74
N GLY A 120 -16.13 6.83 -13.84
CA GLY A 120 -17.13 7.91 -13.84
C GLY A 120 -17.15 8.68 -15.16
N ALA A 121 -15.97 8.96 -15.71
CA ALA A 121 -15.82 9.67 -16.99
C ALA A 121 -16.02 8.78 -18.24
N HIS A 122 -15.75 7.47 -18.14
CA HIS A 122 -15.52 6.63 -19.34
C HIS A 122 -16.33 5.34 -19.43
N ALA A 123 -17.02 4.90 -18.37
CA ALA A 123 -17.70 3.61 -18.31
C ALA A 123 -18.73 3.36 -19.44
N TRP A 124 -19.30 4.42 -20.01
CA TRP A 124 -20.36 4.35 -21.03
C TRP A 124 -19.89 4.69 -22.44
N SER A 125 -18.80 5.43 -22.61
CA SER A 125 -18.39 6.02 -23.89
C SER A 125 -17.19 5.33 -24.54
N ARG A 126 -16.37 4.62 -23.76
CA ARG A 126 -15.11 4.01 -24.23
C ARG A 126 -15.14 2.49 -24.33
N PHE A 127 -16.32 1.87 -24.23
CA PHE A 127 -16.46 0.42 -24.28
C PHE A 127 -17.38 0.00 -25.42
N ILE A 128 -16.95 -1.01 -26.17
CA ILE A 128 -17.82 -1.69 -27.13
C ILE A 128 -18.80 -2.55 -26.35
N ASP A 129 -20.10 -2.39 -26.62
CA ASP A 129 -21.10 -3.28 -26.03
C ASP A 129 -20.94 -4.70 -26.58
N TRP A 130 -21.01 -5.70 -25.70
CA TRP A 130 -20.80 -7.09 -26.06
C TRP A 130 -21.80 -7.59 -27.12
N GLU A 131 -23.04 -7.11 -27.09
CA GLU A 131 -24.05 -7.49 -28.08
C GLU A 131 -23.79 -6.81 -29.42
N ASP A 132 -23.39 -5.54 -29.41
CA ASP A 132 -23.00 -4.81 -30.62
C ASP A 132 -21.78 -5.46 -31.29
N ALA A 133 -20.82 -5.96 -30.50
CA ALA A 133 -19.64 -6.67 -31.01
C ALA A 133 -19.96 -8.00 -31.73
N LYS A 134 -21.16 -8.58 -31.54
CA LYS A 134 -21.58 -9.80 -32.26
C LYS A 134 -21.99 -9.51 -33.69
N ASP A 135 -22.39 -8.29 -34.00
CA ASP A 135 -22.79 -7.90 -35.35
C ASP A 135 -21.54 -7.71 -36.23
N GLN A 136 -21.17 -8.76 -36.96
CA GLN A 136 -20.02 -8.75 -37.87
C GLN A 136 -20.22 -7.82 -39.08
N ASN A 137 -21.44 -7.35 -39.33
CA ASN A 137 -21.74 -6.43 -40.43
C ASN A 137 -21.64 -4.96 -40.03
N ARG A 138 -21.35 -4.67 -38.75
CA ARG A 138 -21.27 -3.31 -38.23
C ARG A 138 -19.99 -3.11 -37.42
N GLU A 139 -19.18 -2.13 -37.84
CA GLU A 139 -18.03 -1.71 -37.05
C GLU A 139 -18.48 -0.87 -35.85
N PRO A 140 -18.03 -1.16 -34.61
CA PRO A 140 -18.32 -0.32 -33.46
C PRO A 140 -17.68 1.07 -33.57
N ASP A 141 -18.48 2.13 -33.46
CA ASP A 141 -17.99 3.52 -33.42
C ASP A 141 -17.67 3.95 -31.99
N VAL A 142 -16.58 3.39 -31.44
CA VAL A 142 -16.10 3.71 -30.07
C VAL A 142 -14.73 4.36 -30.14
N LYS A 143 -14.68 5.67 -29.91
CA LYS A 143 -13.43 6.44 -29.89
C LYS A 143 -12.61 6.11 -28.65
N ASN A 144 -11.29 6.03 -28.81
CA ASN A 144 -10.34 5.70 -27.73
C ASN A 144 -10.75 4.45 -26.94
N CYS A 145 -11.19 3.40 -27.65
CA CYS A 145 -11.74 2.19 -27.05
C CYS A 145 -10.83 1.61 -25.94
N ALA A 146 -11.41 1.43 -24.76
CA ALA A 146 -10.79 0.85 -23.59
C ALA A 146 -11.03 -0.66 -23.48
N GLY A 147 -12.01 -1.20 -24.20
CA GLY A 147 -12.30 -2.63 -24.28
C GLY A 147 -13.79 -2.89 -24.44
N TYR A 148 -14.32 -3.85 -23.69
CA TYR A 148 -15.70 -4.31 -23.85
C TYR A 148 -16.51 -4.15 -22.57
N ARG A 149 -17.80 -3.86 -22.70
CA ARG A 149 -18.76 -3.92 -21.60
C ARG A 149 -19.76 -5.03 -21.90
N LYS A 150 -20.05 -5.84 -20.91
CA LYS A 150 -21.01 -6.93 -21.00
C LYS A 150 -22.06 -6.78 -19.91
N ARG A 151 -23.33 -6.91 -20.27
CA ARG A 151 -24.41 -7.14 -19.31
C ARG A 151 -24.51 -8.64 -19.06
N GLU A 152 -24.33 -9.05 -17.81
CA GLU A 152 -24.47 -10.44 -17.40
C GLU A 152 -25.96 -10.82 -17.26
N GLY A 153 -26.26 -12.12 -17.16
CA GLY A 153 -27.64 -12.61 -17.12
C GLY A 153 -28.45 -12.16 -15.89
N ASP A 154 -27.77 -11.78 -14.81
CA ASP A 154 -28.37 -11.20 -13.59
C ASP A 154 -28.58 -9.67 -13.69
N GLY A 155 -28.28 -9.08 -14.84
CA GLY A 155 -28.39 -7.64 -15.10
C GLY A 155 -27.17 -6.82 -14.67
N SER A 156 -26.19 -7.43 -13.99
CA SER A 156 -24.94 -6.77 -13.59
C SER A 156 -24.08 -6.41 -14.81
N LEU A 157 -23.16 -5.46 -14.62
CA LEU A 157 -22.24 -5.02 -15.66
C LEU A 157 -20.82 -5.49 -15.35
N THR A 158 -20.17 -6.04 -16.37
CA THR A 158 -18.74 -6.34 -16.39
C THR A 158 -18.05 -5.46 -17.42
N TRP A 159 -16.87 -4.93 -17.09
CA TRP A 159 -15.97 -4.27 -18.02
C TRP A 159 -14.70 -5.09 -18.20
N LEU A 160 -14.36 -5.38 -19.46
CA LEU A 160 -13.09 -5.98 -19.85
C LEU A 160 -12.17 -4.86 -20.33
N VAL A 161 -11.31 -4.38 -19.43
CA VAL A 161 -10.37 -3.28 -19.71
C VAL A 161 -9.09 -3.83 -20.33
N SER A 162 -8.68 -3.23 -21.44
CA SER A 162 -7.46 -3.58 -22.16
C SER A 162 -6.22 -3.29 -21.30
N PRO A 163 -5.19 -4.15 -21.31
CA PRO A 163 -4.01 -3.96 -20.46
C PRO A 163 -3.32 -2.61 -20.65
N GLY A 164 -3.28 -2.09 -21.88
CA GLY A 164 -2.69 -0.78 -22.17
C GLY A 164 -3.42 0.37 -21.48
N VAL A 165 -4.76 0.35 -21.46
CA VAL A 165 -5.58 1.38 -20.79
C VAL A 165 -5.48 1.25 -19.28
N PHE A 166 -5.49 0.03 -18.75
CA PHE A 166 -5.30 -0.16 -17.32
C PHE A 166 -3.97 0.45 -16.85
N VAL A 167 -2.85 0.13 -17.53
CA VAL A 167 -1.53 0.60 -17.12
C VAL A 167 -1.33 2.10 -17.35
N LYS A 168 -1.85 2.66 -18.45
CA LYS A 168 -1.57 4.05 -18.85
C LYS A 168 -2.57 5.08 -18.32
N GLU A 169 -3.75 4.65 -17.88
CA GLU A 169 -4.81 5.57 -17.47
C GLU A 169 -5.31 5.25 -16.05
N ILE A 170 -5.70 4.00 -15.79
CA ILE A 170 -6.30 3.62 -14.50
C ILE A 170 -5.24 3.50 -13.38
N ALA A 171 -4.10 2.88 -13.69
CA ALA A 171 -2.98 2.67 -12.76
C ALA A 171 -1.81 3.60 -13.07
N GLU A 172 -2.06 4.73 -13.74
CA GLU A 172 -1.02 5.69 -14.08
C GLU A 172 -0.32 6.20 -12.81
N GLY A 173 1.01 6.13 -12.79
CA GLY A 173 1.82 6.56 -11.65
C GLY A 173 2.00 5.51 -10.54
N PHE A 174 1.34 4.34 -10.64
CA PHE A 174 1.43 3.26 -9.64
C PHE A 174 2.08 2.00 -10.21
N ASP A 175 2.56 1.12 -9.32
CA ASP A 175 2.92 -0.24 -9.75
C ASP A 175 1.66 -1.00 -10.18
N ARG A 176 1.70 -1.59 -11.38
CA ARG A 176 0.54 -2.26 -11.97
C ARG A 176 0.02 -3.44 -11.13
N SER A 177 0.90 -4.13 -10.41
CA SER A 177 0.52 -5.29 -9.60
C SER A 177 -0.12 -4.80 -8.31
N ALA A 178 0.49 -3.82 -7.66
CA ALA A 178 -0.07 -3.17 -6.48
C ALA A 178 -1.46 -2.58 -6.76
N ALA A 179 -1.62 -1.81 -7.85
CA ALA A 179 -2.90 -1.24 -8.23
C ALA A 179 -3.97 -2.30 -8.48
N ALA A 180 -3.64 -3.37 -9.22
CA ALA A 180 -4.57 -4.45 -9.45
C ALA A 180 -4.96 -5.20 -8.17
N ASP A 181 -4.02 -5.37 -7.24
CA ASP A 181 -4.27 -6.00 -5.94
C ASP A 181 -5.19 -5.13 -5.07
N THR A 182 -4.95 -3.82 -5.02
CA THR A 182 -5.78 -2.86 -4.30
C THR A 182 -7.21 -2.82 -4.85
N LEU A 183 -7.38 -2.74 -6.17
CA LEU A 183 -8.69 -2.76 -6.82
C LEU A 183 -9.42 -4.10 -6.63
N ALA A 184 -8.68 -5.21 -6.55
CA ALA A 184 -9.25 -6.52 -6.24
C ALA A 184 -9.72 -6.62 -4.78
N LYS A 185 -8.90 -6.14 -3.83
CA LYS A 185 -9.29 -6.07 -2.41
C LYS A 185 -10.54 -5.20 -2.18
N ALA A 186 -10.69 -4.13 -2.96
CA ALA A 186 -11.86 -3.27 -2.93
C ALA A 186 -13.10 -3.82 -3.66
N GLY A 187 -13.02 -5.02 -4.23
CA GLY A 187 -14.12 -5.68 -4.93
C GLY A 187 -14.47 -5.09 -6.29
N MET A 188 -13.62 -4.24 -6.86
CA MET A 188 -13.81 -3.66 -8.19
C MET A 188 -13.30 -4.60 -9.29
N LEU A 189 -12.17 -5.27 -9.04
CA LEU A 189 -11.46 -6.11 -10.01
C LEU A 189 -11.49 -7.59 -9.62
N VAL A 190 -11.70 -8.47 -10.60
CA VAL A 190 -11.68 -9.93 -10.41
C VAL A 190 -10.43 -10.52 -11.04
N LYS A 191 -9.59 -11.15 -10.21
CA LYS A 191 -8.44 -11.93 -10.65
C LYS A 191 -8.89 -13.25 -11.29
N ALA A 192 -8.09 -13.78 -12.20
CA ALA A 192 -8.29 -15.12 -12.73
C ALA A 192 -8.00 -16.20 -11.68
N ASN A 193 -8.45 -17.43 -11.95
CA ASN A 193 -8.29 -18.58 -11.04
C ASN A 193 -6.81 -18.91 -10.73
N ASP A 194 -5.89 -18.50 -11.60
CA ASP A 194 -4.43 -18.63 -11.42
C ASP A 194 -3.82 -17.51 -10.54
N GLY A 195 -4.64 -16.63 -9.97
CA GLY A 195 -4.22 -15.48 -9.16
C GLY A 195 -3.71 -14.30 -9.99
N ILE A 196 -3.68 -14.40 -11.32
CA ILE A 196 -3.23 -13.33 -12.21
C ILE A 196 -4.34 -12.28 -12.32
N ALA A 197 -3.96 -11.00 -12.23
CA ALA A 197 -4.90 -9.87 -12.30
C ALA A 197 -5.67 -9.75 -13.63
N THR A 198 -5.13 -10.31 -14.70
CA THR A 198 -5.81 -10.37 -15.99
C THR A 198 -6.41 -11.75 -16.22
N SER A 199 -7.52 -11.83 -16.95
CA SER A 199 -8.16 -13.08 -17.38
C SER A 199 -8.26 -13.15 -18.90
N ALA A 200 -8.22 -14.35 -19.46
CA ALA A 200 -8.31 -14.58 -20.90
C ALA A 200 -9.78 -14.65 -21.36
N HIS A 201 -10.16 -13.85 -22.36
CA HIS A 201 -11.51 -13.79 -22.92
C HIS A 201 -11.49 -13.87 -24.44
N LYS A 202 -12.43 -14.64 -25.01
CA LYS A 202 -12.73 -14.64 -26.44
C LYS A 202 -13.85 -13.62 -26.68
N THR A 203 -13.50 -12.50 -27.29
CA THR A 203 -14.48 -11.44 -27.59
C THR A 203 -15.27 -11.79 -28.84
N PRO A 204 -16.50 -11.27 -29.02
CA PRO A 204 -17.36 -11.66 -30.14
C PRO A 204 -16.77 -11.37 -31.52
N ASP A 205 -16.09 -10.23 -31.64
CA ASP A 205 -15.39 -9.77 -32.84
C ASP A 205 -14.13 -10.59 -33.16
N MET A 206 -13.55 -11.28 -32.17
CA MET A 206 -12.31 -12.04 -32.35
C MET A 206 -12.33 -13.35 -31.55
N SER A 207 -13.29 -14.22 -31.91
CA SER A 207 -13.58 -15.48 -31.21
C SER A 207 -12.51 -16.56 -31.34
N LYS A 208 -11.61 -16.46 -32.33
CA LYS A 208 -10.57 -17.46 -32.61
C LYS A 208 -9.42 -17.45 -31.59
N HIS A 209 -9.09 -16.29 -31.01
CA HIS A 209 -7.97 -16.14 -30.08
C HIS A 209 -8.41 -15.40 -28.83
N ALA A 210 -8.09 -15.95 -27.65
CA ALA A 210 -8.36 -15.26 -26.40
C ALA A 210 -7.35 -14.12 -26.19
N ARG A 211 -7.85 -12.97 -25.73
CA ARG A 211 -7.04 -11.83 -25.30
C ARG A 211 -7.15 -11.67 -23.79
N ARG A 212 -6.11 -11.13 -23.16
CA ARG A 212 -6.11 -10.89 -21.71
C ARG A 212 -6.64 -9.50 -21.39
N PHE A 213 -7.52 -9.42 -20.40
CA PHE A 213 -8.13 -8.17 -19.93
C PHE A 213 -8.11 -8.11 -18.40
N TYR A 214 -8.10 -6.91 -17.86
CA TYR A 214 -8.48 -6.68 -16.46
C TYR A 214 -10.01 -6.67 -16.39
N LYS A 215 -10.58 -7.58 -15.61
CA LYS A 215 -12.04 -7.74 -15.48
C LYS A 215 -12.53 -6.93 -14.29
N PHE A 216 -13.23 -5.83 -14.56
CA PHE A 216 -13.92 -5.04 -13.54
C PHE A 216 -15.38 -5.46 -13.45
N VAL A 217 -15.88 -5.61 -12.23
CA VAL A 217 -17.29 -5.96 -11.93
C VAL A 217 -18.05 -4.82 -11.26
N ARG A 218 -17.34 -3.76 -10.86
CA ARG A 218 -17.91 -2.54 -10.29
C ARG A 218 -17.08 -1.34 -10.73
N ALA A 219 -17.77 -0.22 -10.96
CA ALA A 219 -17.16 1.09 -11.21
C ALA A 219 -16.80 1.84 -9.91
N GLN A 220 -17.34 1.40 -8.78
CA GLN A 220 -17.10 1.95 -7.44
C GLN A 220 -16.74 0.85 -6.46
N ARG A 221 -15.96 1.19 -5.44
CA ARG A 221 -15.57 0.28 -4.36
C ARG A 221 -16.75 -0.12 -3.49
N VAL A 222 -16.62 -1.25 -2.79
CA VAL A 222 -17.59 -1.66 -1.78
C VAL A 222 -17.24 -1.01 -0.45
N GLU A 223 -18.08 -0.08 0.03
CA GLU A 223 -17.94 0.42 1.40
C GLU A 223 -18.28 -0.72 2.37
N GLY A 224 -17.30 -1.20 3.16
CA GLY A 224 -17.54 -2.11 4.28
C GLY A 224 -17.36 -3.61 4.05
N GLY A 225 -16.37 -4.04 3.25
CA GLY A 225 -16.01 -5.46 3.08
C GLY A 225 -14.91 -5.99 4.01
N GLY A 226 -14.87 -5.56 5.27
CA GLY A 226 -14.08 -6.28 6.29
C GLY A 226 -14.61 -7.71 6.40
N GLY A 227 -13.71 -8.69 6.32
CA GLY A 227 -14.03 -10.09 6.06
C GLY A 227 -15.23 -10.63 6.85
N GLN A 228 -16.23 -11.13 6.12
CA GLN A 228 -17.11 -12.16 6.64
C GLN A 228 -16.70 -13.48 6.01
N SER A 229 -15.98 -14.26 6.83
CA SER A 229 -15.84 -15.70 6.72
C SER A 229 -17.18 -16.35 6.35
N GLU A 230 -17.16 -17.15 5.29
CA GLU A 230 -18.21 -18.11 4.96
C GLU A 230 -18.57 -18.93 6.20
N GLN A 231 -19.77 -18.71 6.74
CA GLN A 231 -20.49 -19.70 7.52
C GLN A 231 -21.75 -20.07 6.74
N ARG A 232 -21.74 -21.27 6.16
CA ARG A 232 -22.89 -22.13 5.81
C ARG A 232 -22.35 -23.33 5.03
N THR A 233 -22.64 -24.59 5.33
CA THR A 233 -23.77 -25.18 6.07
C THR A 233 -23.38 -26.63 6.39
N ASP A 234 -23.41 -27.04 7.66
CA ASP A 234 -23.63 -28.45 7.99
C ASP A 234 -25.15 -28.68 7.93
N GLN A 235 -25.57 -29.55 7.03
CA GLN A 235 -26.93 -30.09 6.96
C GLN A 235 -27.04 -31.31 7.88
N ALA A 236 -28.23 -31.39 8.48
CA ALA A 236 -28.75 -32.49 9.29
C ALA A 236 -28.83 -33.83 8.54
#